data_AF-A0A6J7R1J7-F1
#
_entry.id   AF-A0A6J7R1J7-F1
#
_cell.length_a   1.000
_cell.length_b   1.000
_cell.length_c   1.000
_cell.angle_alpha   90.00
_cell.angle_beta   90.00
_cell.angle_gamma   90.00
#
_symmetry.space_group_name_H-M   'P 1'
#
loop_
_entity.id
_entity.type
_entity.pdbx_description
1 polymer ?
#
loop_
_entity_poly.entity_id
_entity_poly.type
_entity_poly.pdbx_seq_one_letter_code
_entity_poly.pdbx_strand_id
1 'polypeptide(L)' 'MAAPDDTPLTYEQARAELEGVVRSLDDPEQPLDQMMSLWERGEFLATLCEARLEGARARFDEVTRPPGTPASAD' A
#
# COMPACT_ATOMS: atom_id res chain seq x y z
N MET A 1 -26.65 12.62 7.50
CA MET A 1 -25.23 12.78 7.15
C MET A 1 -24.58 11.44 7.39
N ALA A 2 -24.05 10.79 6.35
CA ALA A 2 -23.35 9.52 6.49
C ALA A 2 -22.07 9.76 7.32
N ALA A 3 -21.81 8.89 8.29
CA ALA A 3 -20.55 8.88 9.02
C ALA A 3 -19.38 8.72 8.02
N PRO A 4 -18.20 9.28 8.31
CA PRO A 4 -17.03 9.03 7.47
C PRO A 4 -16.82 7.52 7.35
N ASP A 5 -16.67 7.03 6.12
CA ASP A 5 -16.26 5.66 5.85
C ASP A 5 -14.84 5.48 6.43
N ASP A 6 -14.75 5.04 7.69
CA ASP A 6 -13.52 4.55 8.33
C ASP A 6 -13.05 3.20 7.72
N THR A 7 -13.47 2.90 6.49
CA THR A 7 -13.05 1.71 5.79
C THR A 7 -11.60 1.93 5.34
N PRO A 8 -10.64 1.13 5.83
CA PRO A 8 -9.25 1.27 5.40
C PRO A 8 -9.15 1.05 3.89
N LEU A 9 -8.40 1.90 3.18
CA LEU A 9 -8.24 1.88 1.71
C LEU A 9 -8.01 0.46 1.18
N THR A 10 -8.62 0.09 0.05
CA THR A 10 -8.26 -1.17 -0.66
C THR A 10 -6.85 -1.08 -1.25
N TYR A 11 -6.30 -2.21 -1.71
CA TYR A 11 -5.00 -2.21 -2.40
C TYR A 11 -5.05 -1.33 -3.66
N GLU A 12 -6.10 -1.48 -4.46
CA GLU A 12 -6.28 -0.75 -5.72
C GLU A 12 -6.43 0.76 -5.49
N GLN A 13 -7.13 1.15 -4.42
CA GLN A 13 -7.28 2.55 -4.02
C GLN A 13 -5.94 3.13 -3.56
N ALA A 14 -5.22 2.41 -2.68
CA ALA A 14 -3.91 2.85 -2.20
C ALA A 14 -2.90 2.97 -3.35
N ARG A 15 -2.90 2.01 -4.28
CA ARG A 15 -2.04 2.02 -5.48
C ARG A 15 -2.36 3.18 -6.41
N ALA A 16 -3.64 3.43 -6.68
CA ALA A 16 -4.06 4.56 -7.53
C ALA A 16 -3.67 5.91 -6.93
N GLU A 17 -3.79 6.05 -5.60
CA GLU A 17 -3.36 7.25 -4.91
C GLU A 17 -1.83 7.41 -4.95
N LEU A 18 -1.08 6.31 -4.73
CA LEU A 18 0.38 6.31 -4.80
C LEU A 18 0.89 6.72 -6.19
N GLU A 19 0.27 6.24 -7.27
CA GLU A 19 0.57 6.68 -8.64
C GLU A 19 0.33 8.19 -8.82
N GLY A 20 -0.71 8.74 -8.20
CA GLY A 20 -0.98 10.18 -8.20
C GLY A 20 0.07 10.99 -7.44
N VAL A 21 0.51 10.49 -6.29
CA VAL A 21 1.60 11.09 -5.50
C VAL A 21 2.90 11.11 -6.30
N VAL A 22 3.30 9.99 -6.90
CA VAL A 22 4.52 9.90 -7.73
C VAL A 22 4.45 10.88 -8.89
N ARG A 23 3.30 10.95 -9.59
CA ARG A 23 3.11 11.91 -10.69
C ARG A 23 3.25 13.37 -10.23
N SER A 24 2.81 13.67 -9.01
CA SER A 24 2.91 15.02 -8.46
C SER A 24 4.36 15.36 -8.10
N LEU A 25 5.10 14.41 -7.50
CA LEU A 25 6.51 14.57 -7.15
C LEU A 25 7.45 14.79 -8.36
N ASP A 26 7.03 14.40 -9.57
CA ASP A 26 7.77 14.65 -10.81
C ASP A 26 7.71 16.12 -11.28
N ASP A 27 6.87 16.97 -10.66
CA ASP A 27 6.79 18.40 -10.99
C ASP A 27 7.98 19.19 -10.41
N PRO A 28 8.88 19.74 -11.26
CA PRO A 28 10.06 20.46 -10.79
C PRO A 28 9.76 21.82 -10.14
N GLU A 29 8.54 22.36 -10.31
CA GLU A 29 8.12 23.64 -9.72
C GLU A 29 7.45 23.47 -8.36
N GLN A 30 7.35 22.25 -7.83
CA GLN A 30 6.66 21.98 -6.59
C GLN A 30 7.39 22.56 -5.36
N PRO A 31 6.70 23.28 -4.46
CA PRO A 31 7.30 23.78 -3.22
C PRO A 31 7.79 22.64 -2.31
N LEU A 32 8.91 22.86 -1.61
CA LEU A 32 9.56 21.85 -0.77
C LEU A 32 8.63 21.30 0.33
N ASP A 33 7.83 22.15 0.96
CA ASP A 33 6.86 21.74 1.99
C ASP A 33 5.78 20.80 1.43
N GLN A 34 5.33 21.06 0.20
CA GLN A 34 4.40 20.17 -0.50
C GLN A 34 5.07 18.86 -0.93
N MET A 35 6.31 18.92 -1.43
CA MET A 35 7.09 17.72 -1.75
C MET A 35 7.27 16.82 -0.53
N MET A 36 7.58 17.39 0.65
CA MET A 36 7.71 16.61 1.89
C MET A 36 6.39 15.93 2.27
N SER A 37 5.28 16.65 2.19
CA SER A 37 3.94 16.10 2.48
C SER A 37 3.57 14.97 1.52
N LEU A 38 3.88 15.13 0.24
CA LEU A 38 3.65 14.09 -0.79
C LEU A 38 4.54 12.88 -0.55
N TRP A 39 5.81 13.08 -0.20
CA TRP A 39 6.72 11.98 0.12
C TRP A 39 6.23 11.16 1.31
N GLU A 40 5.86 11.81 2.43
CA GLU A 40 5.32 11.11 3.61
C GLU A 40 4.05 10.33 3.29
N ARG A 41 3.16 10.91 2.46
CA ARG A 41 1.96 10.22 1.98
C ARG A 41 2.32 9.03 1.09
N GLY A 42 3.31 9.18 0.21
CA GLY A 42 3.83 8.11 -0.64
C GLY A 42 4.36 6.93 0.17
N GLU A 43 5.18 7.20 1.18
CA GLU A 43 5.75 6.17 2.07
C GLU A 43 4.64 5.39 2.81
N PHE A 44 3.64 6.11 3.32
CA PHE A 44 2.48 5.49 3.95
C PHE A 44 1.72 4.56 2.98
N LEU A 45 1.46 5.03 1.76
CA LEU A 45 0.73 4.26 0.75
C LEU A 45 1.53 3.05 0.26
N ALA A 46 2.85 3.18 0.11
CA ALA A 46 3.74 2.09 -0.25
C ALA A 46 3.73 0.99 0.83
N THR A 47 3.88 1.37 2.10
CA THR A 47 3.80 0.47 3.26
C THR A 47 2.46 -0.27 3.30
N LEU A 48 1.36 0.45 3.05
CA LEU A 48 0.03 -0.15 3.00
C LEU A 48 -0.09 -1.16 1.85
N CYS A 49 0.42 -0.82 0.66
CA CYS A 49 0.39 -1.72 -0.49
C CYS A 49 1.17 -3.01 -0.21
N GLU A 50 2.37 -2.90 0.36
CA GLU A 50 3.21 -4.03 0.74
C GLU A 50 2.51 -4.94 1.75
N ALA A 51 1.97 -4.37 2.84
CA ALA A 51 1.26 -5.13 3.86
C ALA A 51 0.04 -5.90 3.30
N ARG A 52 -0.64 -5.33 2.29
CA ARG A 52 -1.78 -5.99 1.63
C ARG A 52 -1.34 -7.14 0.72
N LEU A 53 -0.26 -6.95 -0.04
CA LEU A 53 0.30 -8.00 -0.89
C LEU A 53 0.85 -9.15 -0.07
N GLU A 54 1.57 -8.86 1.02
CA GLU A 54 2.08 -9.87 1.94
C GLU A 54 0.94 -10.68 2.57
N GLY A 55 -0.09 -9.98 3.08
CA GLY A 55 -1.28 -10.66 3.60
C GLY A 55 -2.02 -11.49 2.54
N ALA A 56 -2.01 -11.10 1.26
CA ALA A 56 -2.58 -11.91 0.19
C ALA A 56 -1.71 -13.13 -0.11
N ARG A 57 -0.38 -12.98 -0.09
CA ARG A 57 0.58 -14.06 -0.31
C ARG A 57 0.47 -15.12 0.78
N ALA A 58 0.45 -14.72 2.05
CA ALA A 58 0.30 -15.63 3.18
C ALA A 58 -0.96 -16.51 3.08
N ARG A 59 -2.10 -15.91 2.65
CA ARG A 59 -3.35 -16.66 2.44
C ARG A 59 -3.23 -17.65 1.29
N PHE A 60 -2.57 -17.27 0.20
CA PHE A 60 -2.34 -18.16 -0.93
C PHE A 60 -1.45 -19.35 -0.53
N ASP A 61 -0.39 -19.07 0.23
CA ASP A 61 0.54 -20.10 0.71
C ASP A 61 -0.15 -21.04 1.69
N GLU A 62 -1.08 -20.57 2.52
CA GLU A 62 -1.91 -21.43 3.39
C GLU A 62 -2.81 -22.37 2.59
N VAL A 63 -3.46 -21.87 1.53
CA VAL A 63 -4.38 -22.65 0.69
C VAL A 63 -3.65 -23.66 -0.19
N THR A 64 -2.44 -23.34 -0.65
CA THR A 64 -1.67 -24.18 -1.58
C THR A 64 -0.70 -25.13 -0.90
N ARG A 65 -0.53 -25.03 0.43
CA ARG A 65 0.40 -25.87 1.19
C ARG A 65 -0.01 -27.35 1.16
N PRO A 66 0.87 -28.26 0.67
CA PRO A 66 0.63 -29.68 0.81
C PRO A 66 0.74 -30.13 2.28
N PRO A 67 -0.06 -31.12 2.71
CA PRO A 67 -0.06 -31.58 4.09
C PRO A 67 1.30 -32.17 4.49
N GLY A 68 1.83 -31.74 5.65
CA GLY A 68 3.09 -32.24 6.22
C GLY A 68 4.34 -31.44 5.87
N THR A 69 4.24 -30.37 5.08
CA THR A 69 5.37 -29.47 4.81
C THR A 69 5.45 -28.38 5.87
N PRO A 70 6.58 -28.23 6.60
CA PRO A 70 6.74 -27.16 7.58
C PRO A 70 6.75 -25.80 6.89
N ALA A 71 6.23 -24.77 7.57
CA ALA A 71 6.28 -23.40 7.06
C ALA A 71 7.75 -22.99 6.90
N SER A 72 8.12 -22.55 5.69
CA SER A 72 9.40 -21.90 5.45
C SER A 72 9.44 -20.59 6.24
N ALA A 73 10.46 -20.45 7.08
CA ALA A 73 10.78 -19.20 7.75
C ALA A 73 11.65 -18.39 6.80
N ASP A 74 11.05 -17.38 6.17
CA ASP A 74 11.76 -16.33 5.45
C ASP A 74 11.69 -15.05 6.31
#